data_AF-A0A1M4RWI8-F1
#
_entry.id   AF-A0A1M4RWI8-F1
#
_cell.length_a   1.000
_cell.length_b   1.000
_cell.length_c   1.000
_cell.angle_alpha   90.00
_cell.angle_beta   90.00
_cell.angle_gamma   90.00
#
_symmetry.space_group_name_H-M   'P 1'
#
loop_
_entity.id
_entity.type
_entity.pdbx_description
1 polymer ?
#
loop_
_entity_poly.entity_id
_entity_poly.type
_entity_poly.pdbx_seq_one_letter_code
_entity_poly.pdbx_strand_id
1 'polypeptide(L)'
;MSTGSLNINPETLDHAAGTLDDVAGDLEDASFPADPDVGRSSSAVSTALSRLSSKTSGAASSLRSTASGLRTTASDFRNTDQDAASATPSAGDN
;
A
#
# COMPACT_ATOMS: atom_id res chain seq x y z
N MET A 1 13.93 -21.17 21.97
CA MET A 1 13.21 -19.95 21.55
C MET A 1 12.64 -20.25 20.18
N SER A 2 11.34 -20.52 20.06
CA SER A 2 10.72 -20.70 18.74
C SER A 2 10.62 -19.33 18.08
N THR A 3 11.55 -19.04 17.18
CA THR A 3 11.28 -18.11 16.08
C THR A 3 10.22 -18.79 15.25
N GLY A 4 8.94 -18.60 15.59
CA GLY A 4 7.86 -19.01 14.72
C GLY A 4 8.12 -18.31 13.40
N SER A 5 8.57 -19.07 12.39
CA SER A 5 8.84 -18.55 11.06
C SER A 5 7.55 -17.91 10.60
N LEU A 6 7.50 -16.58 10.66
CA LEU A 6 6.39 -15.83 10.11
C LEU A 6 6.51 -16.08 8.60
N ASN A 7 5.82 -17.11 8.11
CA ASN A 7 5.81 -17.51 6.71
C ASN A 7 4.96 -16.50 5.94
N ILE A 8 5.46 -15.26 5.89
CA ILE A 8 4.88 -14.16 5.14
C ILE A 8 5.22 -14.45 3.70
N ASN A 9 4.20 -14.80 2.93
CA ASN A 9 4.38 -15.11 1.52
C ASN A 9 4.56 -13.80 0.73
N PRO A 10 5.66 -13.63 -0.03
CA PRO A 10 5.90 -12.42 -0.81
C PRO A 10 4.79 -12.16 -1.86
N GLU A 11 4.06 -13.18 -2.30
CA GLU A 11 2.93 -12.99 -3.21
C GLU A 11 1.70 -12.36 -2.52
N THR A 12 1.49 -12.66 -1.23
CA THR A 12 0.44 -12.03 -0.42
C THR A 12 0.75 -10.56 -0.16
N LEU A 13 2.02 -10.22 0.06
CA LEU A 13 2.48 -8.83 0.21
C LEU A 13 2.30 -8.03 -1.08
N ASP A 14 2.63 -8.63 -2.23
CA ASP A 14 2.46 -7.99 -3.54
C ASP A 14 0.98 -7.77 -3.89
N HIS A 15 0.13 -8.77 -3.63
CA HIS A 15 -1.31 -8.66 -3.80
C HIS A 15 -1.90 -7.56 -2.90
N ALA A 16 -1.51 -7.51 -1.63
CA ALA A 16 -1.93 -6.45 -0.72
C ALA A 16 -1.45 -5.07 -1.19
N ALA A 17 -0.21 -4.96 -1.69
CA ALA A 17 0.30 -3.73 -2.27
C ALA A 17 -0.53 -3.29 -3.50
N GLY A 18 -0.91 -4.22 -4.38
CA GLY A 18 -1.81 -3.95 -5.51
C GLY A 18 -3.16 -3.43 -5.06
N THR A 19 -3.80 -4.09 -4.08
CA THR A 19 -5.09 -3.63 -3.53
C THR A 19 -5.01 -2.22 -2.94
N LEU A 20 -3.92 -1.89 -2.22
CA LEU A 20 -3.72 -0.55 -1.67
C LEU A 20 -3.54 0.51 -2.77
N ASP A 21 -2.93 0.14 -3.88
CA ASP A 21 -2.72 1.00 -5.05
C ASP A 21 -4.05 1.28 -5.76
N ASP A 22 -4.91 0.26 -5.93
CA ASP A 22 -6.25 0.40 -6.48
C ASP A 22 -7.14 1.30 -5.60
N VAL A 23 -7.11 1.09 -4.27
CA VAL A 23 -7.87 1.94 -3.33
C VAL A 23 -7.35 3.37 -3.32
N ALA A 24 -6.03 3.56 -3.44
CA ALA A 24 -5.45 4.91 -3.59
C ALA A 24 -5.94 5.57 -4.88
N GLY A 25 -6.00 4.83 -5.99
CA GLY A 25 -6.55 5.30 -7.25
C GLY A 25 -8.03 5.70 -7.15
N ASP A 26 -8.86 4.89 -6.50
CA ASP A 26 -10.28 5.18 -6.26
C ASP A 26 -10.48 6.45 -5.40
N LEU A 27 -9.61 6.64 -4.40
CA LEU A 27 -9.59 7.87 -3.58
C LEU A 27 -9.14 9.10 -4.40
N GLU A 28 -8.23 8.95 -5.35
CA GLU A 28 -7.82 10.04 -6.25
C GLU A 28 -8.89 10.36 -7.32
N ASP A 29 -9.63 9.35 -7.78
CA ASP A 29 -10.74 9.49 -8.73
C ASP A 29 -12.01 10.05 -8.07
N ALA A 30 -12.13 9.91 -6.74
CA ALA A 30 -13.22 10.47 -5.96
C ALA A 30 -13.33 11.99 -6.15
N SER A 31 -14.21 12.39 -7.05
CA SER A 31 -14.38 13.78 -7.45
C SER A 31 -15.24 14.52 -6.42
N PHE A 32 -14.65 15.51 -5.76
CA PHE A 32 -15.34 16.40 -4.83
C PHE A 32 -15.82 17.65 -5.58
N PRO A 33 -17.14 17.90 -5.71
CA PRO A 33 -17.66 19.06 -6.46
C PRO A 33 -17.23 20.38 -5.79
N ALA A 34 -16.25 21.09 -6.36
CA ALA A 34 -15.64 22.28 -5.77
C ALA A 34 -16.65 23.41 -5.40
N ASP A 35 -17.80 23.45 -6.07
CA ASP A 35 -18.87 24.42 -5.83
C ASP A 35 -20.24 23.72 -5.85
N PRO A 36 -20.71 23.18 -4.71
CA PRO A 36 -22.08 22.75 -4.60
C PRO A 36 -22.96 24.01 -4.48
N ASP A 37 -23.92 24.17 -5.40
CA ASP A 37 -24.92 25.25 -5.35
C ASP A 37 -25.86 25.02 -4.15
N VAL A 38 -25.48 25.48 -2.96
CA VAL A 38 -26.21 25.26 -1.69
C VAL A 38 -26.52 26.55 -0.92
N GLY A 39 -26.48 27.72 -1.57
CA GLY A 39 -26.84 29.00 -0.96
C GLY A 39 -25.89 29.41 0.19
N ARG A 40 -26.35 30.15 1.22
CA ARG A 40 -25.51 30.68 2.33
C ARG A 40 -24.61 29.65 3.04
N SER A 41 -24.83 28.35 2.85
CA SER A 41 -23.98 27.26 3.35
C SER A 41 -22.72 27.00 2.50
N SER A 42 -22.57 27.60 1.32
CA SER A 42 -21.48 27.31 0.37
C SER A 42 -20.07 27.46 0.96
N SER A 43 -19.77 28.48 1.78
CA SER A 43 -18.41 28.62 2.34
C SER A 43 -18.05 27.53 3.36
N ALA A 44 -19.01 27.07 4.16
CA ALA A 44 -18.80 25.99 5.11
C ALA A 44 -18.68 24.64 4.39
N VAL A 45 -19.51 24.43 3.37
CA VAL A 45 -19.50 23.20 2.56
C VAL A 45 -18.24 23.13 1.71
N SER A 46 -17.83 24.18 0.99
CA SER A 46 -16.57 24.21 0.24
C SER A 46 -15.34 24.04 1.13
N THR A 47 -15.37 24.55 2.38
CA THR A 47 -14.30 24.31 3.36
C THR A 47 -14.26 22.85 3.80
N ALA A 48 -15.42 22.25 4.10
CA ALA A 48 -15.52 20.85 4.47
C ALA A 48 -15.08 19.94 3.31
N LEU A 49 -15.46 20.28 2.08
CA LEU A 49 -15.06 19.56 0.87
C LEU A 49 -13.56 19.67 0.61
N SER A 50 -12.97 20.85 0.77
CA SER A 50 -11.52 21.06 0.62
C SER A 50 -10.74 20.26 1.66
N ARG A 51 -11.23 20.20 2.90
CA ARG A 51 -10.65 19.38 3.98
C ARG A 51 -10.78 17.89 3.68
N LEU A 52 -11.93 17.47 3.17
CA LEU A 52 -12.18 16.08 2.78
C LEU A 52 -11.24 15.68 1.64
N SER A 53 -11.18 16.47 0.56
CA SER A 53 -10.26 16.27 -0.56
C SER A 53 -8.79 16.18 -0.09
N SER A 54 -8.35 17.12 0.75
CA SER A 54 -6.99 17.08 1.33
C SER A 54 -6.74 15.79 2.13
N LYS A 55 -7.72 15.33 2.90
CA LYS A 55 -7.62 14.10 3.70
C LYS A 55 -7.61 12.86 2.81
N THR A 56 -8.40 12.85 1.74
CA THR A 56 -8.47 11.80 0.73
C THR A 56 -7.14 11.66 0.00
N SER A 57 -6.56 12.75 -0.50
CA SER A 57 -5.21 12.73 -1.08
C SER A 57 -4.14 12.28 -0.07
N GLY A 58 -4.24 12.71 1.19
CA GLY A 58 -3.34 12.24 2.25
C GLY A 58 -3.46 10.73 2.51
N ALA A 59 -4.68 10.19 2.47
CA ALA A 59 -4.93 8.76 2.59
C ALA A 59 -4.35 7.99 1.40
N ALA A 60 -4.61 8.43 0.17
CA ALA A 60 -4.04 7.82 -1.05
C ALA A 60 -2.51 7.77 -1.01
N SER A 61 -1.86 8.88 -0.63
CA SER A 61 -0.40 8.94 -0.47
C SER A 61 0.12 7.97 0.60
N SER A 62 -0.58 7.86 1.73
CA SER A 62 -0.23 6.93 2.82
C SER A 62 -0.37 5.46 2.39
N LEU A 63 -1.43 5.14 1.64
CA LEU A 63 -1.67 3.80 1.09
C LEU A 63 -0.57 3.41 0.10
N ARG A 64 -0.17 4.33 -0.79
CA ARG A 64 0.90 4.08 -1.76
C ARG A 64 2.27 3.94 -1.11
N SER A 65 2.54 4.70 -0.05
CA SER A 65 3.74 4.50 0.78
C SER A 65 3.76 3.11 1.44
N THR A 66 2.61 2.67 1.96
CA THR A 66 2.45 1.34 2.55
C THR A 66 2.65 0.23 1.50
N ALA A 67 2.04 0.38 0.32
CA ALA A 67 2.21 -0.54 -0.81
C ALA A 67 3.69 -0.66 -1.23
N SER A 68 4.42 0.45 -1.28
CA SER A 68 5.85 0.46 -1.57
C SER A 68 6.67 -0.30 -0.50
N GLY A 69 6.34 -0.12 0.78
CA GLY A 69 6.95 -0.88 1.88
C GLY A 69 6.70 -2.38 1.79
N LEU A 70 5.48 -2.79 1.41
CA LEU A 70 5.14 -4.20 1.19
C LEU A 70 5.92 -4.80 0.01
N ARG A 71 6.05 -4.08 -1.12
CA ARG A 71 6.87 -4.53 -2.26
C ARG A 71 8.35 -4.67 -1.93
N THR A 72 8.86 -3.75 -1.12
CA THR A 72 10.25 -3.80 -0.63
C THR A 72 10.45 -5.06 0.22
N THR A 73 9.58 -5.26 1.21
CA THR A 73 9.61 -6.44 2.09
C THR A 73 9.48 -7.75 1.31
N ALA A 74 8.59 -7.80 0.31
CA ALA A 74 8.44 -8.96 -0.56
C ALA A 74 9.71 -9.27 -1.37
N SER A 75 10.40 -8.22 -1.83
CA SER A 75 11.68 -8.35 -2.55
C SER A 75 12.80 -8.85 -1.64
N ASP A 76 12.91 -8.31 -0.42
CA ASP A 76 13.87 -8.77 0.57
C ASP A 76 13.67 -10.24 0.94
N PHE A 77 12.41 -10.68 1.05
CA PHE A 77 12.09 -12.08 1.31
C PHE A 77 12.53 -12.99 0.16
N ARG A 78 12.27 -12.61 -1.10
CA ARG A 78 12.73 -13.36 -2.27
C ARG A 78 14.25 -13.42 -2.36
N ASN A 79 14.94 -12.32 -2.06
CA ASN A 79 16.40 -12.28 -2.06
C ASN A 79 16.98 -13.19 -0.97
N THR A 80 16.37 -13.17 0.23
CA THR A 80 16.78 -14.05 1.34
C THR A 80 16.55 -15.53 1.02
N ASP A 81 15.42 -15.86 0.38
CA ASP A 81 15.12 -17.22 -0.06
C ASP A 81 16.11 -17.71 -1.13
N GLN A 82 16.45 -16.85 -2.10
CA GLN A 82 17.48 -17.14 -3.10
C GLN A 82 18.87 -17.32 -2.49
N ASP A 83 19.24 -16.50 -1.50
CA ASP A 83 20.51 -16.64 -0.78
C ASP A 83 20.55 -17.96 0.00
N ALA A 84 19.47 -18.30 0.70
CA ALA A 84 19.35 -19.58 1.42
C ALA A 84 19.38 -20.80 0.47
N ALA A 85 18.71 -20.73 -0.68
CA ALA A 85 18.73 -21.78 -1.70
C ALA A 85 20.13 -21.93 -2.33
N SER A 86 20.83 -20.81 -2.56
CA SER A 86 22.20 -20.81 -3.11
C SER A 86 23.25 -21.26 -2.09
N ALA A 87 23.01 -20.99 -0.80
CA ALA A 87 23.85 -21.41 0.31
C ALA A 87 23.62 -22.88 0.72
N THR A 88 22.59 -23.54 0.18
CA THR A 88 22.39 -24.97 0.40
C THR A 88 23.33 -25.75 -0.52
N PRO A 89 24.41 -26.38 0.01
CA PRO A 89 25.22 -27.27 -0.81
C PRO A 89 24.33 -28.41 -1.30
N SER A 90 24.35 -28.69 -2.61
CA SER A 90 23.76 -29.91 -3.12
C SER A 90 24.42 -31.08 -2.38
N ALA A 91 23.63 -31.76 -1.55
CA ALA A 91 24.05 -32.99 -0.90
C ALA A 91 24.22 -34.05 -1.99
N GLY A 92 25.37 -34.05 -2.66
CA GLY A 92 25.59 -34.87 -3.85
C GLY A 92 26.93 -34.70 -4.54
N ASP A 93 28.02 -34.36 -3.84
CA ASP A 93 29.39 -34.45 -4.41
C ASP A 93 30.47 -34.69 -3.32
N ASN A 94 30.37 -35.82 -2.59
CA ASN A 94 31.48 -36.72 -2.20
C ASN A 94 30.98 -37.90 -1.35
#